data_AF-A0A8I1LC59-F1
#
_entry.id   AF-A0A8I1LC59-F1
#
_cell.length_a   1.000
_cell.length_b   1.000
_cell.length_c   1.000
_cell.angle_alpha   90.00
_cell.angle_beta   90.00
_cell.angle_gamma   90.00
#
_symmetry.space_group_name_H-M   'P 1'
#
loop_
_entity.id
_entity.type
_entity.pdbx_description
1 polymer ?
#
loop_
_entity_poly.entity_id
_entity_poly.type
_entity_poly.pdbx_seq_one_letter_code
_entity_poly.pdbx_strand_id
1 'polypeptide(L)'
;MIVTNLSQGGYIDELLERAGMADYTSTHSIVAVYHGRGSDELNDRSLKDFGHEQLPFKQFTANAAWYYMMVLGYNLLECYKYDVAYDVVPTGAYATTIRRRLIDIAGKIVRHAHKRRY
;
A
#
# COMPACT_ATOMS: atom_id res chain seq x y z
N MET A 1 -9.80 16.31 15.15
CA MET A 1 -8.90 17.06 16.07
C MET A 1 -7.49 16.64 15.74
N ILE A 2 -6.65 17.58 15.27
CA ILE A 2 -5.23 17.32 14.99
C ILE A 2 -4.50 17.51 16.32
N VAL A 3 -3.85 16.46 16.83
CA VAL A 3 -2.94 16.55 17.97
C VAL A 3 -1.53 16.46 17.40
N THR A 4 -0.75 17.52 17.53
CA THR A 4 0.63 17.58 17.02
C THR A 4 1.54 18.19 18.07
N ASN A 5 2.75 17.66 18.17
CA ASN A 5 3.80 18.16 19.05
C ASN A 5 4.68 19.22 18.36
N LEU A 6 4.36 19.53 17.09
CA LEU A 6 5.02 20.54 16.27
C LEU A 6 4.43 21.93 16.52
N SER A 7 5.25 22.97 16.41
CA SER A 7 4.86 24.37 16.67
C SER A 7 4.42 24.63 18.12
N GLN A 8 4.90 23.82 19.06
CA GLN A 8 4.65 23.98 20.49
C GLN A 8 5.83 24.65 21.22
N GLY A 9 6.87 25.06 20.48
CA GLY A 9 8.10 25.63 21.04
C GLY A 9 8.96 24.59 21.75
N GLY A 10 8.80 23.31 21.39
CA GLY A 10 9.51 22.19 22.01
C GLY A 10 10.81 21.86 21.28
N TYR A 11 11.56 20.91 21.85
CA TYR A 11 12.84 20.42 21.31
C TYR A 11 12.79 19.99 19.83
N ILE A 12 11.64 19.47 19.36
CA ILE A 12 11.46 19.07 17.96
C ILE A 12 11.46 20.27 17.01
N ASP A 13 10.92 21.42 17.44
CA ASP A 13 10.87 22.64 16.62
C ASP A 13 12.29 23.21 16.44
N GLU A 14 13.12 23.18 17.51
CA GLU A 14 14.54 23.56 17.44
C GLU A 14 15.34 22.64 16.51
N LEU A 15 15.07 21.33 16.53
CA LEU A 15 15.71 20.38 15.63
C LEU A 15 15.33 20.63 14.17
N LEU A 16 14.06 20.97 13.90
CA LEU A 16 13.59 21.32 12.56
C LEU A 16 14.20 22.62 12.07
N GLU A 17 14.32 23.65 12.91
CA GLU A 17 15.03 24.88 12.58
C GLU A 17 16.50 24.62 12.23
N ARG A 18 17.21 23.84 13.05
CA ARG A 18 18.61 23.47 12.80
C ARG A 18 18.80 22.66 11.53
N ALA A 19 17.80 21.88 11.13
CA ALA A 19 17.81 21.12 9.88
C ALA A 19 17.41 21.97 8.65
N GLY A 20 17.12 23.27 8.82
CA GLY A 20 16.65 24.15 7.74
C GLY A 20 15.20 23.87 7.32
N MET A 21 14.43 23.20 8.18
CA MET A 21 13.07 22.71 7.92
C MET A 21 12.03 23.47 8.75
N ALA A 22 12.30 24.73 9.10
CA ALA A 22 11.42 25.56 9.92
C ALA A 22 10.00 25.71 9.33
N ASP A 23 9.85 25.63 8.01
CA ASP A 23 8.53 25.72 7.35
C ASP A 23 7.55 24.60 7.76
N TYR A 24 8.04 23.49 8.31
CA TYR A 24 7.21 22.38 8.80
C TYR A 24 6.47 22.70 10.11
N THR A 25 6.88 23.74 10.85
CA THR A 25 6.14 24.21 12.03
C THR A 25 5.04 25.21 11.68
N SER A 26 4.96 25.66 10.42
CA SER A 26 3.85 26.53 10.01
C SER A 26 2.51 25.79 10.04
N THR A 27 1.44 26.50 10.41
CA THR A 27 0.08 25.93 10.47
C THR A 27 -0.35 25.33 9.12
N HIS A 28 0.01 25.98 8.01
CA HIS A 28 -0.30 25.50 6.67
C HIS A 28 0.39 24.17 6.36
N SER A 29 1.67 24.04 6.67
CA SER A 29 2.43 22.80 6.48
C SER A 29 1.92 21.67 7.37
N ILE A 30 1.58 21.97 8.64
CA ILE A 30 0.99 20.99 9.56
C ILE A 30 -0.33 20.43 9.00
N VAL A 31 -1.21 21.29 8.48
CA VAL A 31 -2.47 20.88 7.87
C VAL A 31 -2.23 20.09 6.58
N ALA A 32 -1.28 20.50 5.74
CA ALA A 32 -0.93 19.79 4.51
C ALA A 32 -0.37 18.38 4.77
N VAL A 33 0.56 18.26 5.74
CA VAL A 33 1.11 16.95 6.18
C VAL A 33 0.01 16.08 6.77
N TYR A 34 -0.90 16.67 7.55
CA TYR A 34 -2.05 15.93 8.09
C TYR A 34 -2.99 15.43 6.98
N HIS A 35 -3.23 16.22 5.93
CA HIS A 35 -4.00 15.79 4.77
C HIS A 35 -3.29 14.66 3.98
N GLY A 36 -1.96 14.67 3.92
CA GLY A 36 -1.17 13.59 3.31
C GLY A 36 -1.38 12.22 3.96
N ARG A 37 -1.68 12.19 5.27
CA ARG A 37 -1.94 10.95 6.03
C ARG A 37 -3.14 10.15 5.50
N GLY A 38 -4.12 10.81 4.87
CA GLY A 38 -5.23 10.11 4.22
C GLY A 38 -4.77 9.25 3.04
N SER A 39 -3.68 9.64 2.37
CA SER A 39 -3.07 8.84 1.30
C SER A 39 -2.30 7.63 1.87
N ASP A 40 -1.68 7.77 3.04
CA ASP A 40 -1.02 6.65 3.72
C ASP A 40 -2.03 5.60 4.20
N GLU A 41 -3.20 6.03 4.70
CA GLU A 41 -4.29 5.12 5.07
C GLU A 41 -4.80 4.31 3.87
N LEU A 42 -4.80 4.90 2.68
CA LEU A 42 -5.18 4.19 1.45
C LEU A 42 -4.15 3.11 1.09
N ASN A 43 -2.86 3.35 1.30
CA ASN A 43 -1.80 2.36 1.09
C ASN A 43 -1.85 1.22 2.12
N ASP A 44 -2.11 1.54 3.38
CA ASP A 44 -2.29 0.53 4.42
C ASP A 44 -3.53 -0.33 4.16
N ARG A 45 -4.62 0.28 3.67
CA ARG A 45 -5.84 -0.42 3.28
C ARG A 45 -5.61 -1.33 2.07
N SER A 46 -4.92 -0.85 1.04
CA SER A 46 -4.64 -1.65 -0.15
C SER A 46 -3.73 -2.85 0.15
N LEU A 47 -2.79 -2.71 1.08
CA LEU A 47 -1.95 -3.83 1.55
C LEU A 47 -2.78 -4.89 2.29
N LYS A 48 -3.72 -4.46 3.15
CA LYS A 48 -4.64 -5.38 3.82
C LYS A 48 -5.55 -6.12 2.83
N ASP A 49 -6.05 -5.41 1.82
CA ASP A 49 -6.87 -5.98 0.74
C ASP A 49 -6.07 -6.94 -0.17
N PHE A 50 -4.76 -6.72 -0.32
CA PHE A 50 -3.87 -7.59 -1.10
C PHE A 50 -3.67 -8.95 -0.41
N GLY A 51 -3.45 -8.95 0.90
CA GLY A 51 -3.32 -10.18 1.69
C GLY A 51 -4.50 -10.42 2.61
N HIS A 52 -4.23 -10.47 3.91
CA HIS A 52 -5.22 -10.73 4.94
C HIS A 52 -5.01 -9.81 6.13
N GLU A 53 -6.09 -9.29 6.70
CA GLU A 53 -6.02 -8.48 7.92
C GLU A 53 -5.67 -9.31 9.15
N GLN A 54 -6.04 -10.60 9.16
CA GLN A 54 -5.60 -11.55 10.19
C GLN A 54 -4.47 -12.43 9.68
N LEU A 55 -3.37 -12.47 10.44
CA LEU A 55 -2.21 -13.26 10.11
C LEU A 55 -2.44 -14.74 10.46
N PRO A 56 -1.94 -15.68 9.65
CA PRO A 56 -2.41 -17.07 9.68
C PRO A 56 -1.77 -17.94 10.78
N PHE A 57 -0.67 -17.48 11.40
CA PHE A 57 0.07 -18.29 12.37
C PHE A 57 -0.17 -17.85 13.81
N LYS A 58 -0.02 -18.80 14.74
CA LYS A 58 -0.02 -18.50 16.19
C LYS A 58 1.32 -17.93 16.67
N GLN A 59 2.40 -18.27 15.97
CA GLN A 59 3.75 -17.83 16.32
C GLN A 59 4.06 -16.48 15.70
N PHE A 60 4.57 -15.55 16.51
CA PHE A 60 4.92 -14.19 16.06
C PHE A 60 5.95 -14.19 14.94
N THR A 61 7.02 -14.99 15.03
CA THR A 61 8.09 -15.03 14.02
C THR A 61 7.58 -15.49 12.65
N ALA A 62 6.68 -16.48 12.63
CA ALA A 62 6.06 -16.94 11.39
C ALA A 62 5.15 -15.86 10.78
N ASN A 63 4.42 -15.13 11.61
CA ASN A 63 3.61 -13.98 11.18
C ASN A 63 4.47 -12.82 10.66
N ALA A 64 5.64 -12.57 11.25
CA ALA A 64 6.58 -11.56 10.75
C ALA A 64 7.09 -11.94 9.35
N ALA A 65 7.50 -13.20 9.16
CA ALA A 65 7.91 -13.69 7.84
C ALA A 65 6.76 -13.60 6.82
N TRP A 66 5.53 -13.97 7.22
CA TRP A 66 4.34 -13.84 6.38
C TRP A 66 4.06 -12.39 5.98
N TYR A 67 4.15 -11.47 6.93
CA TYR A 67 3.97 -10.04 6.69
C TYR A 67 5.02 -9.50 5.71
N TYR A 68 6.29 -9.87 5.86
CA TYR A 68 7.33 -9.46 4.90
C TYR A 68 7.07 -10.01 3.48
N MET A 69 6.61 -11.26 3.36
CA MET A 69 6.22 -11.81 2.07
C MET A 69 5.02 -11.08 1.45
N MET A 70 4.05 -10.68 2.26
CA MET A 70 2.93 -9.85 1.82
C MET A 70 3.40 -8.50 1.28
N VAL A 71 4.26 -7.79 2.01
CA VAL A 71 4.81 -6.49 1.59
C VAL A 71 5.62 -6.63 0.30
N LEU A 72 6.45 -7.66 0.20
CA LEU A 72 7.23 -7.93 -1.02
C LEU A 72 6.30 -8.20 -2.22
N GLY A 73 5.30 -9.07 -2.04
CA GLY A 73 4.32 -9.39 -3.08
C GLY A 73 3.52 -8.17 -3.53
N TYR A 74 3.14 -7.31 -2.58
CA TYR A 74 2.42 -6.06 -2.87
C TYR A 74 3.28 -5.12 -3.72
N ASN A 75 4.54 -4.89 -3.33
CA ASN A 75 5.45 -4.03 -4.10
C ASN A 75 5.70 -4.57 -5.51
N LEU A 76 5.87 -5.90 -5.66
CA LEU A 76 6.01 -6.53 -6.98
C LEU A 76 4.76 -6.34 -7.84
N LEU A 77 3.57 -6.44 -7.24
CA LEU A 77 2.31 -6.17 -7.95
C LEU A 77 2.20 -4.71 -8.38
N GLU A 78 2.56 -3.76 -7.51
CA GLU A 78 2.59 -2.33 -7.84
C GLU A 78 3.53 -2.07 -9.01
N CYS A 79 4.77 -2.57 -8.96
CA CYS A 79 5.72 -2.43 -10.07
C CYS A 79 5.17 -3.03 -11.36
N TYR A 80 4.58 -4.24 -11.30
CA TYR A 80 3.98 -4.90 -12.46
C TYR A 80 2.86 -4.06 -13.09
N LYS A 81 2.02 -3.38 -12.29
CA LYS A 81 0.98 -2.48 -12.82
C LYS A 81 1.57 -1.33 -13.63
N TYR A 82 2.62 -0.70 -13.12
CA TYR A 82 3.22 0.49 -13.75
C TYR A 82 4.10 0.12 -14.94
N ASP A 83 4.87 -0.96 -14.84
CA ASP A 83 5.93 -1.28 -15.80
C ASP A 83 5.47 -2.23 -16.91
N VAL A 84 4.47 -3.08 -16.65
CA VAL A 84 4.08 -4.15 -17.58
C VAL A 84 2.62 -4.08 -18.00
N ALA A 85 1.71 -3.81 -17.07
CA ALA A 85 0.28 -3.99 -17.30
C ALA A 85 -0.52 -2.69 -17.49
N TYR A 86 0.18 -1.56 -17.66
CA TYR A 86 -0.41 -0.20 -17.65
C TYR A 86 -1.45 0.02 -18.75
N ASP A 87 -1.38 -0.72 -19.85
CA ASP A 87 -2.30 -0.69 -20.99
C ASP A 87 -3.48 -1.67 -20.86
N VAL A 88 -3.35 -2.69 -20.01
CA VAL A 88 -4.36 -3.75 -19.80
C VAL A 88 -5.21 -3.51 -18.54
N VAL A 89 -4.60 -2.95 -17.48
CA VAL A 89 -5.25 -2.72 -16.19
C VAL A 89 -4.91 -1.30 -15.69
N PRO A 90 -5.90 -0.55 -15.15
CA PRO A 90 -5.62 0.75 -14.57
C PRO A 90 -4.56 0.66 -13.45
N THR A 91 -3.66 1.63 -13.38
CA THR A 91 -2.63 1.71 -12.32
C THR A 91 -3.22 1.82 -10.91
N GLY A 92 -4.40 2.43 -10.79
CA GLY A 92 -5.20 2.48 -9.55
C GLY A 92 -6.02 1.21 -9.26
N ALA A 93 -5.89 0.14 -10.06
CA ALA A 93 -6.68 -1.07 -9.86
C ALA A 93 -6.23 -1.83 -8.61
N TYR A 94 -7.22 -2.28 -7.83
CA TYR A 94 -7.00 -3.16 -6.68
C TYR A 94 -6.46 -4.53 -7.11
N ALA A 95 -5.67 -5.17 -6.24
CA ALA A 95 -5.09 -6.49 -6.48
C ALA A 95 -6.10 -7.57 -6.88
N THR A 96 -7.31 -7.51 -6.31
CA THR A 96 -8.41 -8.41 -6.64
C THR A 96 -8.87 -8.28 -8.09
N THR A 97 -8.81 -7.07 -8.67
CA THR A 97 -9.13 -6.82 -10.08
C THR A 97 -8.09 -7.45 -10.99
N ILE A 98 -6.81 -7.31 -10.63
CA ILE A 98 -5.70 -7.90 -11.39
C ILE A 98 -5.79 -9.42 -11.37
N ARG A 99 -5.98 -10.01 -10.19
CA ARG A 99 -6.19 -11.46 -10.04
C ARG A 99 -7.32 -11.95 -10.93
N ARG A 100 -8.48 -11.27 -10.91
CA ARG A 100 -9.63 -11.67 -11.73
C ARG A 100 -9.32 -11.56 -13.23
N ARG A 101 -8.74 -10.44 -13.68
CA ARG A 101 -8.53 -10.18 -15.10
C ARG A 101 -7.43 -11.03 -15.72
N LEU A 102 -6.29 -11.15 -15.03
CA LEU A 102 -5.11 -11.78 -15.59
C LEU A 102 -5.01 -13.27 -15.27
N ILE A 103 -5.52 -13.70 -14.10
CA ILE A 103 -5.35 -15.08 -13.63
C ILE A 103 -6.66 -15.87 -13.79
N ASP A 104 -7.76 -15.41 -13.19
CA ASP A 104 -8.99 -16.21 -13.13
C ASP A 104 -9.63 -16.40 -14.52
N ILE A 105 -9.67 -15.35 -15.34
CA ILE A 105 -10.20 -15.45 -16.71
C ILE A 105 -9.33 -16.37 -17.56
N ALA A 106 -8.01 -16.20 -17.53
CA ALA A 106 -7.08 -17.07 -18.25
C ALA A 106 -7.26 -18.54 -17.85
N GLY A 107 -7.31 -18.82 -16.55
CA GLY A 107 -7.56 -20.16 -16.03
C GLY A 107 -8.89 -20.75 -16.49
N LYS A 108 -9.97 -19.95 -16.53
CA LYS A 108 -11.26 -20.39 -17.08
C LYS A 108 -11.17 -20.74 -18.56
N ILE A 109 -10.50 -19.94 -19.38
CA ILE A 109 -10.35 -20.20 -20.83
C ILE A 109 -9.62 -21.53 -21.04
N VAL A 110 -8.46 -21.72 -20.40
CA VAL A 110 -7.66 -22.94 -20.51
C VAL A 110 -8.47 -24.17 -20.09
N ARG A 111 -9.21 -24.08 -18.98
CA ARG A 111 -10.05 -25.19 -18.49
C ARG A 111 -11.16 -25.59 -19.47
N HIS A 112 -11.82 -24.63 -20.11
CA HIS A 112 -12.86 -24.92 -21.10
C HIS A 112 -12.27 -25.49 -22.40
N ALA A 113 -11.10 -24.99 -22.83
CA ALA A 113 -10.40 -25.51 -23.99
C ALA A 113 -10.01 -26.99 -23.82
N HIS A 114 -9.56 -27.37 -22.61
CA HIS A 114 -9.24 -28.76 -22.29
C HIS A 114 -10.48 -29.67 -22.30
N LYS A 115 -11.64 -29.20 -21.80
CA LYS A 115 -12.90 -29.97 -21.80
C LYS A 115 -13.49 -30.23 -23.18
N ARG A 116 -13.22 -29.38 -24.18
CA ARG A 116 -13.71 -29.56 -25.56
C ARG A 116 -12.83 -30.48 -26.42
N ARG A 117 -11.67 -30.93 -25.91
CA ARG A 117 -10.76 -31.84 -26.61
C ARG A 117 -11.03 -33.33 -26.34
N TYR A 118 -12.03 -33.65 -25.51
CA TYR A 118 -12.55 -35.00 -25.26
C TYR A 118 -14.06 -34.99 -25.56
#